data_AF-A0A960KWU6-F1
#
_entry.id   AF-A0A960KWU6-F1
#
_cell.length_a   1.000
_cell.length_b   1.000
_cell.length_c   1.000
_cell.angle_alpha   90.00
_cell.angle_beta   90.00
_cell.angle_gamma   90.00
#
_symmetry.space_group_name_H-M   'P 1'
#
loop_
_entity.id
_entity.type
_entity.pdbx_description
1 polymer ?
#
loop_
_entity_poly.entity_id
_entity_poly.type
_entity_poly.pdbx_seq_one_letter_code
_entity_poly.pdbx_strand_id
1 'polypeptide(L)' 'MAYGLHHMKPVQPPNHPCGNTWMRITVGFKRVGGQWKVAHEHVSVPFNPMNSTVWLISDPDRMDQPEWGKACKPEAT' A
#
# COMPACT_ATOMS: atom_id res chain seq x y z
N MET A 1 -0.86 13.84 -9.10
CA MET A 1 -0.96 12.78 -8.08
C MET A 1 -0.15 11.59 -8.60
N ALA A 2 0.50 10.83 -7.73
CA ALA A 2 1.20 9.60 -8.11
C ALA A 2 0.71 8.44 -7.24
N TYR A 3 0.74 7.23 -7.79
CA TYR A 3 0.37 5.99 -7.12
C TYR A 3 1.57 5.05 -7.15
N GLY A 4 1.75 4.25 -6.11
CA GLY A 4 2.84 3.30 -6.07
C GLY A 4 2.80 2.40 -4.84
N LEU A 5 3.93 1.73 -4.60
CA LEU A 5 4.15 0.89 -3.45
C LEU A 5 5.38 1.35 -2.66
N HIS A 6 5.29 1.34 -1.34
CA HIS A 6 6.42 1.54 -0.44
C HIS A 6 6.88 0.20 0.14
N HIS A 7 8.19 -0.03 0.14
CA HIS A 7 8.83 -1.11 0.89
C HIS A 7 9.66 -0.52 2.03
N MET A 8 9.07 -0.46 3.23
CA MET A 8 9.81 -0.02 4.41
C MET A 8 10.69 -1.16 4.92
N LYS A 9 12.01 -0.98 4.84
CA LYS A 9 12.99 -1.95 5.32
C LYS A 9 13.39 -1.63 6.76
N PRO A 10 13.21 -2.55 7.73
CA PRO A 10 13.65 -2.34 9.10
C PRO A 10 15.16 -2.19 9.14
N VAL A 11 15.65 -1.17 9.86
CA VAL A 11 17.08 -0.99 10.08
C VAL A 11 17.57 -1.97 11.14
N GLN A 12 16.87 -2.09 12.27
CA GLN A 12 17.16 -3.03 13.35
C GLN A 12 15.87 -3.52 14.05
N PRO A 13 15.75 -4.83 14.38
CA PRO A 13 16.61 -5.89 13.88
C PRO A 13 16.44 -6.04 12.36
N PRO A 14 17.53 -6.36 11.63
CA PRO A 14 17.41 -6.66 10.21
C PRO A 14 16.46 -7.85 10.04
N ASN A 15 15.62 -7.81 9.00
CA ASN A 15 14.61 -8.84 8.69
C ASN A 15 13.45 -8.97 9.69
N HIS A 16 13.14 -7.92 10.46
CA HIS A 16 11.93 -7.91 11.26
C HIS A 16 10.67 -8.13 10.37
N PRO A 17 9.69 -8.97 10.77
CA PRO A 17 8.52 -9.29 9.95
C PRO A 17 7.69 -8.09 9.47
N CYS A 18 7.77 -6.94 10.15
CA CYS A 18 7.11 -5.71 9.70
C CYS A 18 7.59 -5.22 8.32
N GLY A 19 8.80 -5.61 7.89
CA GLY A 19 9.35 -5.29 6.57
C GLY A 19 8.99 -6.25 5.46
N ASN A 20 8.19 -7.29 5.74
CA ASN A 20 7.89 -8.36 4.77
C ASN A 20 6.71 -8.03 3.85
N THR A 21 6.21 -6.80 3.86
CA THR A 21 5.09 -6.36 3.01
C THR A 21 5.40 -5.05 2.32
N TRP A 22 4.86 -4.91 1.12
CA TRP A 22 4.70 -3.63 0.44
C TRP A 22 3.40 -2.94 0.93
N MET A 23 3.34 -1.62 0.82
CA MET A 23 2.17 -0.81 1.19
C MET A 23 1.76 0.08 0.05
N ARG A 24 0.44 0.24 -0.15
CA ARG A 24 -0.10 1.14 -1.18
C ARG A 24 0.14 2.57 -0.76
N ILE A 25 0.62 3.39 -1.68
CA ILE A 25 0.73 4.84 -1.47
C ILE A 25 0.04 5.62 -2.58
N THR A 26 -0.63 6.69 -2.18
CA THR A 26 -1.00 7.80 -3.06
C THR A 26 -0.33 9.09 -2.59
N VAL A 27 0.35 9.79 -3.50
CA VAL A 27 1.06 11.05 -3.21
C VAL A 27 0.41 12.22 -3.96
N GLY A 28 -0.03 13.22 -3.20
CA GLY A 28 -0.49 14.50 -3.69
C GLY A 28 0.65 15.52 -3.71
N PHE A 29 0.79 16.25 -4.82
CA PHE A 29 1.81 17.28 -4.97
C PHE A 29 1.18 18.66 -5.15
N LYS A 30 1.85 19.69 -4.62
CA LYS A 30 1.50 21.10 -4.83
C LYS A 30 2.73 21.87 -5.31
N ARG A 31 2.53 22.81 -6.25
CA ARG A 31 3.61 23.67 -6.71
C ARG A 31 3.78 24.87 -5.76
N VAL A 32 4.98 25.07 -5.22
CA VAL A 32 5.34 26.13 -4.28
C VAL A 32 6.68 26.71 -4.71
N GLY A 33 6.75 28.03 -4.95
CA GLY A 33 7.98 28.69 -5.41
C GLY A 33 8.54 28.09 -6.71
N GLY A 34 7.66 27.70 -7.64
CA GLY A 34 8.04 27.07 -8.90
C GLY A 34 8.41 25.59 -8.81
N GLN A 35 8.52 25.00 -7.61
CA GLN A 35 8.91 23.60 -7.38
C GLN A 35 7.71 22.74 -6.98
N TRP A 36 7.67 21.48 -7.41
CA TRP A 36 6.71 20.50 -6.88
C TRP A 36 7.16 20.03 -5.50
N LYS A 37 6.24 20.06 -4.54
CA LYS A 37 6.42 19.56 -3.17
C LYS A 37 5.35 18.54 -2.87
N VAL A 38 5.67 17.55 -2.03
CA VAL A 38 4.68 16.64 -1.46
C VAL A 38 3.78 17.46 -0.54
N ALA A 39 2.48 17.43 -0.79
CA ALA A 39 1.47 18.11 0.03
C ALA A 39 0.73 17.14 0.95
N HIS A 40 0.57 15.88 0.51
CA HIS A 40 -0.11 14.84 1.26
C HIS A 40 0.34 13.46 0.80
N GLU A 41 0.49 12.54 1.75
CA GLU A 41 0.71 11.12 1.50
C GLU A 41 -0.37 10.32 2.22
N HIS A 42 -0.95 9.36 1.51
CA HIS A 42 -1.84 8.37 2.10
C HIS A 42 -1.22 6.99 1.86
N VAL A 43 -0.76 6.37 2.95
CA VAL A 43 -0.19 5.01 2.97
C VAL A 43 -1.17 4.07 3.63
N SER A 44 -1.41 2.90 3.03
CA SER A 44 -2.37 1.93 3.57
C SER A 44 -2.05 0.48 3.22
N VAL A 45 -2.50 -0.42 4.09
CA VAL A 45 -2.58 -1.86 3.84
C VAL A 45 -4.06 -2.29 3.89
N PRO A 46 -4.54 -3.08 2.92
CA PRO A 46 -5.86 -3.68 3.03
C PRO A 46 -5.91 -4.66 4.21
N PHE A 47 -7.07 -4.76 4.86
CA PHE A 47 -7.30 -5.74 5.91
C PHE A 47 -8.71 -6.32 5.79
N ASN A 48 -8.89 -7.52 6.33
CA ASN A 48 -10.19 -8.15 6.44
C ASN A 48 -10.94 -7.57 7.66
N PRO A 49 -12.05 -6.86 7.47
CA PRO A 49 -12.76 -6.22 8.57
C PRO A 49 -13.44 -7.21 9.53
N MET A 50 -13.63 -8.47 9.13
CA MET A 50 -14.28 -9.48 9.95
C MET A 50 -13.38 -10.08 11.02
N ASN A 51 -12.06 -10.04 10.81
CA ASN A 51 -11.09 -10.67 11.72
C ASN A 51 -9.79 -9.86 11.89
N SER A 52 -9.74 -8.64 11.37
CA SER A 52 -8.61 -7.71 11.46
C SER A 52 -7.28 -8.25 10.90
N THR A 53 -7.32 -9.27 10.04
CA THR A 53 -6.10 -9.79 9.39
C THR A 53 -5.68 -8.90 8.23
N VAL A 54 -4.40 -8.58 8.14
CA VAL A 54 -3.84 -7.72 7.08
C VAL A 54 -3.52 -8.55 5.84
N TRP A 55 -3.77 -8.00 4.66
CA TRP A 55 -3.20 -8.52 3.42
C TRP A 55 -1.74 -8.08 3.32
N LEU A 56 -0.83 -9.04 3.53
CA LEU A 56 0.60 -8.86 3.31
C LEU A 56 0.89 -8.96 1.81
N ILE A 57 1.29 -7.84 1.19
CA ILE A 57 1.70 -7.79 -0.20
C ILE A 57 3.17 -8.21 -0.25
N SER A 58 3.43 -9.49 -0.53
CA SER A 58 4.79 -10.04 -0.52
C SER A 58 5.53 -9.84 -1.84
N ASP A 59 4.79 -9.87 -2.96
CA ASP A 59 5.25 -9.67 -4.33
C ASP A 59 4.53 -8.43 -4.92
N PRO A 60 5.25 -7.32 -5.20
CA PRO A 60 4.66 -6.08 -5.67
C PRO A 60 4.12 -6.15 -7.10
N ASP A 61 4.62 -7.09 -7.92
CA ASP A 61 4.21 -7.25 -9.31
C ASP A 61 2.95 -8.12 -9.43
N ARG A 62 2.79 -9.06 -8.50
CA ARG A 62 1.61 -9.95 -8.46
C ARG A 62 0.45 -9.37 -7.67
N MET A 63 0.71 -8.55 -6.65
CA MET A 63 -0.28 -8.11 -5.66
C MET A 63 -1.19 -9.29 -5.27
N ASP A 64 -0.62 -10.24 -4.53
CA ASP A 64 -1.18 -11.52 -4.07
C ASP A 64 -2.47 -11.40 -3.23
N GLN A 65 -3.55 -10.99 -3.89
CA GLN A 65 -4.88 -10.81 -3.32
C GLN A 65 -5.34 -12.08 -2.60
N PRO A 66 -5.61 -12.01 -1.28
CA PRO A 66 -6.23 -13.11 -0.57
C PRO A 66 -7.65 -13.32 -1.07
N GLU A 67 -8.20 -14.51 -0.90
CA GLU A 67 -9.53 -14.87 -1.43
C GLU A 67 -10.63 -13.89 -1.00
N TRP A 68 -10.59 -13.41 0.25
CA TRP A 68 -11.53 -12.40 0.76
C TRP A 68 -11.40 -11.03 0.06
N GLY A 69 -10.25 -10.73 -0.55
CA GLY A 69 -10.02 -9.50 -1.31
C GLY A 69 -10.62 -9.52 -2.72
N LYS A 70 -10.99 -10.69 -3.24
CA LYS A 70 -11.52 -10.88 -4.60
C LYS A 70 -13.04 -10.64 -4.71
N ALA A 71 -13.71 -10.39 -3.58
CA ALA A 71 -15.17 -10.38 -3.47
C ALA A 71 -15.87 -9.16 -4.08
N CYS A 72 -15.15 -8.08 -4.41
CA CYS A 72 -15.74 -6.93 -5.12
C CYS A 72 -15.37 -6.94 -6.60
N LYS A 73 -15.97 -7.84 -7.38
CA LYS A 73 -16.15 -7.58 -8.81
C LYS A 73 -17.49 -6.86 -8.95
N PRO A 74 -17.57 -5.69 -9.61
CA PRO A 74 -18.87 -5.14 -9.96
C PRO A 74 -19.61 -6.19 -10.80
N GLU A 75 -20.86 -6.50 -10.45
CA GLU A 75 -21.73 -7.27 -11.32
C GLU A 75 -21.77 -6.54 -12.67
N ALA A 76 -21.44 -7.27 -13.74
CA ALA A 76 -21.52 -6.73 -15.08
C ALA A 76 -22.98 -6.32 -15.34
N THR A 77 -23.21 -5.03 -15.54
CA THR A 77 -24.48 -4.46 -16.06
C THR A 77 -24.63 -4.77 -17.53
#